data_AF-A0A368G9C1-F1
#
_entry.id   AF-A0A368G9C1-F1
#
_cell.length_a   1.000
_cell.length_b   1.000
_cell.length_c   1.000
_cell.angle_alpha   90.00
_cell.angle_beta   90.00
_cell.angle_gamma   90.00
#
_symmetry.space_group_name_H-M   'P 1'
#
loop_
_entity.id
_entity.type
_entity.pdbx_description
1 polymer ?
#
loop_
_entity_poly.entity_id
_entity_poly.type
_entity_poly.pdbx_seq_one_letter_code
_entity_poly.pdbx_strand_id
1 'polypeptide(L)'
;MYVVPQLNNVAVTTKGLNIETDYIYIMTYASQRCEYYMQLEDDVVAAASYARVLFNYIAVKSGTEWFVISFSTMGFIGKLFSGASLKYMTYAIALYYRYKPVDWILEDVLRSRYCSLDKSLQDCTQVVRSTLQMNNEKEVF
;
A
#
# COMPACT_ATOMS: atom_id res chain seq x y z
N MET A 1 8.11 -13.52 -5.10
CA MET A 1 8.69 -12.18 -4.85
C MET A 1 9.53 -11.83 -6.05
N TYR A 2 9.10 -10.83 -6.82
CA TYR A 2 9.90 -10.29 -7.91
C TYR A 2 10.64 -9.06 -7.38
N VAL A 3 11.96 -9.16 -7.29
CA VAL A 3 12.81 -7.98 -7.13
C VAL A 3 12.94 -7.38 -8.52
N VAL A 4 12.31 -6.23 -8.76
CA VAL A 4 12.44 -5.57 -10.05
C VAL A 4 13.89 -5.09 -10.16
N PRO A 5 14.71 -5.59 -11.12
CA PRO A 5 16.16 -5.33 -11.13
C PRO A 5 16.52 -3.85 -11.34
N GLN A 6 15.58 -3.06 -11.84
CA GLN A 6 15.70 -1.61 -12.03
C GLN A 6 15.37 -0.79 -10.76
N LEU A 7 14.86 -1.46 -9.72
CA LEU A 7 14.44 -0.88 -8.44
C LEU A 7 15.40 -1.35 -7.35
N ASN A 8 16.58 -0.73 -7.26
CA ASN A 8 17.36 -0.82 -6.02
C ASN A 8 16.47 -0.27 -4.89
N ASN A 9 16.00 -1.15 -4.00
CA ASN A 9 15.22 -0.88 -2.78
C ASN A 9 13.68 -0.95 -2.85
N VAL A 10 13.06 -1.40 -3.96
CA VAL A 10 11.59 -1.62 -4.00
C VAL A 10 11.23 -3.08 -4.29
N ALA A 11 10.51 -3.71 -3.36
CA ALA A 11 9.94 -5.05 -3.57
C ALA A 11 8.54 -4.98 -4.17
N VAL A 12 8.26 -5.90 -5.09
CA VAL A 12 6.95 -6.08 -5.72
C VAL A 12 6.48 -7.52 -5.47
N THR A 13 5.19 -7.67 -5.14
CA THR A 13 4.58 -8.99 -4.97
C THR A 13 3.78 -9.41 -6.20
N THR A 14 3.61 -10.72 -6.33
CA THR A 14 2.72 -11.41 -7.27
C THR A 14 2.06 -12.56 -6.49
N LYS A 15 0.77 -12.82 -6.73
CA LYS A 15 -0.03 -13.77 -5.94
C LYS A 15 0.51 -15.20 -5.95
N GLY A 16 0.35 -15.88 -4.80
CA GLY A 16 0.52 -17.33 -4.60
C GLY A 16 -0.79 -17.97 -4.09
N LEU A 17 -0.80 -19.30 -3.90
CA LEU A 17 -2.02 -20.09 -3.61
C LEU A 17 -2.70 -19.75 -2.26
N ASN A 18 -2.01 -19.16 -1.27
CA ASN A 18 -2.55 -18.81 0.04
C ASN A 18 -2.33 -17.33 0.35
N ILE A 19 -3.15 -16.50 -0.31
CA ILE A 19 -3.01 -15.05 -0.48
C ILE A 19 -2.62 -14.30 0.81
N GLU A 20 -3.28 -14.58 1.93
CA GLU A 20 -3.12 -13.79 3.17
C GLU A 20 -1.83 -14.09 3.94
N THR A 21 -1.47 -15.38 4.08
CA THR A 21 -0.20 -15.78 4.68
C THR A 21 0.99 -15.43 3.80
N ASP A 22 0.80 -15.44 2.48
CA ASP A 22 1.82 -15.00 1.52
C ASP A 22 2.12 -13.51 1.69
N TYR A 23 1.10 -12.68 1.91
CA TYR A 23 1.29 -11.26 2.25
C TYR A 23 2.12 -11.07 3.52
N ILE A 24 1.78 -11.77 4.62
CA ILE A 24 2.51 -11.62 5.88
C ILE A 24 3.99 -11.97 5.69
N TYR A 25 4.29 -13.07 5.01
CA TYR A 25 5.67 -13.50 4.77
C TYR A 25 6.44 -12.50 3.91
N ILE A 26 5.90 -12.14 2.74
CA ILE A 26 6.57 -11.25 1.77
C ILE A 26 6.73 -9.85 2.35
N MET A 27 5.70 -9.29 2.98
CA MET A 27 5.74 -7.95 3.56
C MET A 27 6.67 -7.91 4.79
N THR A 28 6.72 -8.97 5.61
CA THR A 28 7.71 -9.08 6.70
C THR A 28 9.13 -9.03 6.14
N TYR A 29 9.42 -9.85 5.13
CA TYR A 29 10.74 -9.89 4.49
C TYR A 29 11.12 -8.54 3.86
N ALA A 30 10.21 -7.94 3.09
CA ALA A 30 10.42 -6.64 2.45
C ALA A 30 10.65 -5.52 3.47
N SER A 31 9.90 -5.50 4.57
CA SER A 31 10.02 -4.47 5.60
C SER A 31 11.41 -4.39 6.28
N GLN A 32 12.21 -5.43 6.14
CA GLN A 32 13.56 -5.53 6.71
C GLN A 32 14.67 -5.25 5.69
N ARG A 33 14.36 -5.30 4.38
CA ARG A 33 15.36 -5.32 3.30
C ARG A 33 15.12 -4.29 2.21
N CYS A 34 13.94 -3.69 2.17
CA CYS A 34 13.54 -2.73 1.17
C CYS A 34 13.16 -1.42 1.86
N GLU A 35 13.50 -0.31 1.19
CA GLU A 35 13.12 1.02 1.63
C GLU A 35 11.64 1.29 1.35
N TYR A 36 11.15 0.74 0.24
CA TYR A 36 9.76 0.83 -0.18
C TYR A 36 9.21 -0.52 -0.64
N TYR A 37 7.89 -0.67 -0.58
CA TYR A 37 7.15 -1.85 -1.01
C TYR A 37 5.91 -1.44 -1.80
N MET A 38 5.76 -1.99 -3.01
CA MET A 38 4.58 -1.78 -3.84
C MET A 38 3.76 -3.07 -3.91
N GLN A 39 2.51 -2.99 -3.49
CA GLN A 39 1.56 -4.10 -3.62
C GLN A 39 0.97 -4.15 -5.03
N LEU A 40 1.22 -5.22 -5.77
CA LEU A 40 0.61 -5.52 -7.07
C LEU A 40 0.11 -6.97 -7.10
N GLU A 41 -0.73 -7.29 -8.07
CA GLU A 41 -1.15 -8.67 -8.38
C GLU A 41 -0.53 -9.12 -9.71
N ASP A 42 -0.72 -10.38 -10.09
CA ASP A 42 -0.17 -10.96 -11.32
C ASP A 42 -0.99 -10.62 -12.57
N ASP A 43 -2.23 -10.17 -12.41
CA ASP A 43 -3.17 -9.83 -13.48
C ASP A 43 -3.27 -8.32 -13.77
N VAL A 44 -2.38 -7.51 -13.21
CA VAL A 44 -2.34 -6.05 -13.48
C VAL A 44 -1.27 -5.69 -14.51
N VAL A 45 -1.62 -4.77 -15.40
CA VAL A 45 -0.69 -4.19 -16.38
C VAL A 45 -0.43 -2.74 -15.99
N ALA A 46 0.83 -2.39 -15.78
CA ALA A 46 1.20 -1.02 -15.45
C ALA A 46 1.14 -0.11 -16.69
N ALA A 47 0.66 1.12 -16.52
CA ALA A 47 0.78 2.16 -17.54
C ALA A 47 2.26 2.42 -17.88
N ALA A 48 2.57 2.81 -19.12
CA ALA A 48 3.95 3.01 -19.58
C ALA A 48 4.73 4.04 -18.72
N SER A 49 4.03 5.02 -18.14
CA SER A 49 4.59 6.06 -17.28
C SER A 49 4.68 5.66 -15.79
N TYR A 50 4.16 4.50 -15.40
CA TYR A 50 3.94 4.11 -14.01
C TYR A 50 5.19 4.25 -13.14
N ALA A 51 6.30 3.64 -13.56
CA ALA A 51 7.56 3.69 -12.82
C ALA A 51 8.06 5.12 -12.63
N ARG A 52 7.99 5.96 -13.67
CA ARG A 52 8.39 7.37 -13.62
C ARG A 52 7.55 8.13 -12.59
N VAL A 53 6.23 7.96 -12.63
CA VAL A 53 5.31 8.62 -11.69
C VAL A 53 5.58 8.15 -10.26
N LEU A 54 5.77 6.85 -10.06
CA LEU A 54 6.11 6.25 -8.76
C LEU A 54 7.37 6.89 -8.16
N PHE A 55 8.47 6.94 -8.91
CA PHE A 55 9.73 7.48 -8.42
C PHE A 55 9.65 8.99 -8.14
N ASN A 56 8.98 9.75 -9.01
CA ASN A 56 8.77 11.17 -8.78
C ASN A 56 8.01 11.40 -7.47
N TYR A 57 7.00 10.57 -7.19
CA TYR A 57 6.25 10.64 -5.94
C TYR A 57 7.12 10.35 -4.71
N ILE A 58 7.95 9.31 -4.77
CA ILE A 58 8.90 8.98 -3.71
C ILE A 58 9.85 10.17 -3.47
N ALA A 59 10.40 10.75 -4.53
CA ALA A 59 11.31 11.88 -4.44
C ALA A 59 10.64 13.12 -3.83
N VAL A 60 9.43 13.47 -4.28
CA VAL A 60 8.63 14.59 -3.75
C VAL A 60 8.26 14.39 -2.28
N LYS A 61 8.06 13.15 -1.84
CA LYS A 61 7.71 12.81 -0.46
C LYS A 61 8.92 12.55 0.44
N SER A 62 10.14 12.68 -0.08
CA SER A 62 11.35 12.55 0.72
C SER A 62 11.32 13.55 1.88
N GLY A 63 11.63 13.07 3.09
CA GLY A 63 11.61 13.88 4.32
C GLY A 63 10.22 14.17 4.90
N THR A 64 9.13 13.70 4.30
CA THR A 64 7.78 13.80 4.86
C THR A 64 7.27 12.43 5.33
N GLU A 65 6.65 12.36 6.51
CA GLU A 65 6.03 11.12 6.97
C GLU A 65 4.70 10.84 6.25
N TRP A 66 4.51 9.59 5.82
CA TRP A 66 3.27 9.10 5.23
C TRP A 66 3.10 7.61 5.51
N PHE A 67 1.85 7.15 5.64
CA PHE A 67 1.57 5.74 5.92
C PHE A 67 1.52 4.91 4.65
N VAL A 68 0.71 5.33 3.67
CA VAL A 68 0.54 4.65 2.39
C VAL A 68 0.27 5.68 1.30
N ILE A 69 0.78 5.43 0.09
CA ILE A 69 0.44 6.20 -1.11
C ILE A 69 -0.34 5.29 -2.05
N SER A 70 -1.45 5.80 -2.59
CA SER A 70 -2.35 5.02 -3.44
C SER A 70 -2.19 5.41 -4.91
N PHE A 71 -1.85 4.42 -5.74
CA PHE A 71 -1.72 4.52 -7.19
C PHE A 71 -2.88 3.82 -7.92
N SER A 72 -3.77 3.14 -7.19
CA SER A 72 -5.00 2.54 -7.70
C SER A 72 -6.15 2.80 -6.73
N THR A 73 -7.37 2.95 -7.26
CA THR A 73 -8.61 3.00 -6.47
C THR A 73 -9.07 1.61 -6.03
N MET A 74 -8.47 0.54 -6.57
CA MET A 74 -8.85 -0.84 -6.31
C MET A 74 -8.18 -1.37 -5.05
N GLY A 75 -8.93 -1.40 -3.95
CA GLY A 75 -8.58 -2.17 -2.75
C GLY A 75 -7.12 -1.98 -2.28
N PHE A 76 -6.45 -3.08 -1.98
CA PHE A 76 -5.07 -3.17 -1.50
C PHE A 76 -4.03 -3.08 -2.63
N ILE A 77 -4.45 -3.14 -3.89
CA ILE A 77 -3.58 -3.07 -5.07
C ILE A 77 -3.09 -1.63 -5.28
N GLY A 78 -1.88 -1.49 -5.80
CA GLY A 78 -1.26 -0.19 -6.10
C GLY A 78 -0.98 0.62 -4.84
N LYS A 79 -0.72 -0.04 -3.71
CA LYS A 79 -0.41 0.59 -2.43
C LYS A 79 1.07 0.56 -2.18
N LEU A 80 1.66 1.75 -2.09
CA LEU A 80 3.07 1.94 -1.77
C LEU A 80 3.21 2.19 -0.27
N PHE A 81 4.13 1.46 0.36
CA PHE A 81 4.51 1.64 1.76
C PHE A 81 6.01 1.92 1.86
N SER A 82 6.42 2.73 2.83
CA SER A 82 7.80 2.70 3.32
C SER A 82 8.02 1.41 4.12
N GLY A 83 9.28 0.97 4.25
CA GLY A 83 9.61 -0.22 5.06
C GLY A 83 9.13 -0.09 6.52
N ALA A 84 9.13 1.13 7.08
CA ALA A 84 8.61 1.41 8.42
C ALA A 84 7.07 1.26 8.48
N SER A 85 6.35 1.92 7.57
CA SER A 85 4.88 1.85 7.50
C SER A 85 4.38 0.43 7.18
N LEU A 86 5.14 -0.31 6.36
CA LEU A 86 4.84 -1.68 5.98
C LEU A 86 4.78 -2.61 7.20
N LYS A 87 5.67 -2.45 8.20
CA LYS A 87 5.66 -3.28 9.42
C LYS A 87 4.32 -3.21 10.15
N TYR A 88 3.78 -2.01 10.31
CA TYR A 88 2.48 -1.80 10.98
C TYR A 88 1.35 -2.45 10.18
N MET A 89 1.37 -2.33 8.85
CA MET A 89 0.39 -2.97 7.99
C MET A 89 0.47 -4.50 8.11
N THR A 90 1.68 -5.06 8.10
CA THR A 90 1.90 -6.51 8.26
C THR A 90 1.38 -7.03 9.59
N TYR A 91 1.55 -6.29 10.68
CA TYR A 91 0.98 -6.67 11.99
C TYR A 91 -0.54 -6.65 11.99
N ALA A 92 -1.16 -5.64 11.36
CA ALA A 92 -2.61 -5.58 11.22
C ALA A 92 -3.14 -6.80 10.42
N ILE A 93 -2.48 -7.15 9.32
CA ILE A 93 -2.84 -8.35 8.53
C ILE A 93 -2.68 -9.60 9.39
N ALA A 94 -1.55 -9.77 10.07
CA ALA A 94 -1.29 -10.93 10.92
C ALA A 94 -2.34 -11.12 12.04
N LEU A 95 -2.85 -10.02 12.60
CA LEU A 95 -3.89 -10.05 13.62
C LEU A 95 -5.27 -10.40 13.07
N TYR A 96 -5.61 -9.92 11.87
CA TYR A 96 -7.00 -9.91 11.39
C TYR A 96 -7.29 -10.77 10.16
N TYR A 97 -6.29 -11.38 9.50
CA TYR A 97 -6.49 -12.07 8.21
C TYR A 97 -7.55 -13.18 8.25
N ARG A 98 -7.72 -13.86 9.40
CA ARG A 98 -8.75 -14.91 9.56
C ARG A 98 -10.17 -14.37 9.69
N TYR A 99 -10.34 -13.08 9.91
CA TYR A 99 -11.64 -12.45 10.20
C TYR A 99 -12.07 -11.47 9.11
N LYS A 100 -11.11 -10.87 8.39
CA LYS A 100 -11.35 -9.82 7.42
C LYS A 100 -10.43 -9.96 6.22
N PRO A 101 -10.93 -9.70 5.00
CA PRO A 101 -10.06 -9.60 3.82
C PRO A 101 -9.10 -8.41 3.97
N VAL A 102 -7.95 -8.48 3.29
CA VAL A 102 -6.87 -7.49 3.42
C VAL A 102 -7.33 -6.05 3.10
N ASP A 103 -8.26 -5.88 2.16
CA ASP A 103 -8.83 -4.57 1.81
C ASP A 103 -9.54 -3.92 3.00
N TRP A 104 -10.32 -4.71 3.74
CA TRP A 104 -11.05 -4.22 4.91
C TRP A 104 -10.12 -3.94 6.07
N ILE A 105 -9.07 -4.74 6.23
CA ILE A 105 -8.02 -4.48 7.23
C ILE A 105 -7.32 -3.14 6.92
N LEU A 106 -6.99 -2.88 5.64
CA LEU A 106 -6.41 -1.58 5.24
C LEU A 106 -7.38 -0.43 5.55
N GLU A 107 -8.65 -0.56 5.19
CA GLU A 107 -9.66 0.48 5.47
C GLU A 107 -9.78 0.77 6.97
N ASP A 108 -9.83 -0.27 7.81
CA ASP A 108 -9.86 -0.13 9.26
C ASP A 108 -8.61 0.58 9.79
N VAL A 109 -7.42 0.18 9.33
CA VAL A 109 -6.16 0.82 9.72
C VAL A 109 -6.15 2.31 9.34
N LEU A 110 -6.59 2.66 8.13
CA LEU A 110 -6.63 4.03 7.67
C LEU A 110 -7.64 4.86 8.45
N ARG A 111 -8.83 4.32 8.69
CA ARG A 111 -9.85 4.97 9.51
C ARG A 111 -9.36 5.20 10.93
N SER A 112 -8.73 4.21 11.56
CA SER A 112 -8.15 4.35 12.90
C SER A 112 -6.99 5.33 12.97
N ARG A 113 -6.21 5.49 11.88
CA ARG A 113 -5.07 6.43 11.84
C ARG A 113 -5.49 7.87 11.61
N TYR A 114 -6.54 8.11 10.83
CA TYR A 114 -6.86 9.44 10.30
C TYR A 114 -8.22 9.98 10.74
N CYS A 115 -9.05 9.17 11.39
CA CYS A 115 -10.37 9.61 11.85
C CYS A 115 -10.54 9.46 13.36
N SER A 116 -11.15 10.49 13.97
CA SER A 116 -11.54 10.48 15.37
C SER A 116 -12.87 9.74 15.58
N LEU A 117 -13.06 9.15 16.76
CA LEU A 117 -14.26 8.37 17.11
C LEU A 117 -15.56 9.19 17.13
N ASP A 118 -15.47 10.52 17.31
CA ASP A 118 -16.61 11.44 17.33
C ASP A 118 -17.16 11.77 15.92
N LYS A 119 -16.45 11.36 14.86
CA LYS A 119 -16.81 11.69 13.48
C LYS A 119 -17.77 10.68 12.86
N SER A 120 -18.62 11.18 11.96
CA SER A 120 -19.48 10.31 11.17
C SER A 120 -18.66 9.51 10.16
N LEU A 121 -19.23 8.40 9.68
CA LEU A 121 -18.58 7.57 8.66
C LEU A 121 -18.30 8.35 7.36
N GLN A 122 -19.18 9.27 6.98
CA GLN A 122 -19.01 10.10 5.78
C GLN A 122 -17.83 11.06 5.94
N ASP A 123 -17.70 11.69 7.11
CA ASP A 123 -16.57 12.58 7.42
C ASP A 123 -15.25 11.82 7.38
N CYS A 124 -15.21 10.64 8.03
CA CYS A 124 -14.01 9.79 8.02
C CYS A 124 -13.59 9.40 6.60
N THR A 125 -14.56 9.02 5.77
CA THR A 125 -14.30 8.61 4.38
C THR A 125 -13.66 9.76 3.60
N GLN A 126 -14.14 10.99 3.80
CA GLN A 126 -13.59 12.16 3.13
C GLN A 126 -12.17 12.49 3.59
N VAL A 127 -11.89 12.39 4.90
CA VAL A 127 -10.55 12.62 5.47
C VAL A 127 -9.56 11.55 4.99
N VAL A 128 -9.95 10.28 4.98
CA VAL A 128 -9.10 9.20 4.45
C VAL A 128 -8.81 9.42 2.97
N ARG A 129 -9.82 9.78 2.17
CA ARG A 129 -9.64 10.09 0.74
C ARG A 129 -8.74 11.29 0.48
N SER A 130 -8.79 12.34 1.30
CA SER A 130 -7.91 13.50 1.14
C SER A 130 -6.48 13.20 1.57
N THR A 131 -6.30 12.30 2.54
CA THR A 131 -5.00 11.87 3.06
C THR A 131 -4.31 10.86 2.15
N LEU A 132 -5.09 9.92 1.61
CA LEU A 132 -4.70 9.09 0.47
C LEU A 132 -4.65 10.00 -0.75
N GLN A 133 -3.57 10.76 -0.91
CA GLN A 133 -3.38 11.64 -2.07
C GLN A 133 -3.42 10.81 -3.35
N MET A 134 -4.62 10.63 -3.90
CA MET A 134 -4.83 9.97 -5.16
C MET A 134 -4.19 10.88 -6.21
N ASN A 135 -3.26 10.33 -6.97
CA ASN A 135 -2.91 10.96 -8.23
C ASN A 135 -4.17 11.04 -9.08
N ASN A 136 -4.64 12.26 -9.33
CA ASN A 136 -5.71 12.52 -10.30
C ASN A 136 -5.23 12.32 -11.75
N GLU A 137 -3.99 11.87 -11.96
CA GLU A 137 -3.58 11.28 -13.22
C GLU A 137 -4.35 9.97 -13.40
N LYS A 138 -5.42 10.05 -14.20
CA LYS A 138 -6.41 8.99 -14.46
C LYS A 138 -5.84 7.73 -15.15
N GLU A 139 -4.52 7.51 -15.16
CA GLU A 139 -3.87 6.46 -15.96
C GLU A 139 -2.63 5.92 -15.25
N VAL A 140 -2.84 5.27 -14.12
CA VAL A 140 -1.74 4.67 -13.36
C VAL A 140 -1.86 3.13 -13.37
N PHE A 141 -3.07 2.61 -13.54
CA PHE A 141 -3.41 1.23 -13.91
C PHE A 141 -4.70 1.22 -14.73
#